data_AF-A0A8S9B616-F1
#
_entry.id   AF-A0A8S9B616-F1
#
_cell.length_a   1.000
_cell.length_b   1.000
_cell.length_c   1.000
_cell.angle_alpha   90.00
_cell.angle_beta   90.00
_cell.angle_gamma   90.00
#
_symmetry.space_group_name_H-M   'P 1'
#
loop_
_entity.id
_entity.type
_entity.pdbx_description
1 polymer ?
#
loop_
_entity_poly.entity_id
_entity_poly.type
_entity_poly.pdbx_seq_one_letter_code
_entity_poly.pdbx_strand_id
1 'polypeptide(L)'
;MPPPDQPTDARARLLSHFSNARGPTKHGAKWDELWAQNFLPWDKGFPSPALVDFLSSPTLSSPLDHATLLPSSRDGNGKSKLKALVPGCGKGYDVLLLAAHGYDAYGLEISENALREAKKVEREKGGEEVYATTEGVERGTVTWVAGNFFSDEFLKDVKDDGDGEEGRGKFDLIYDYTSQFLSALPPVMRPAWSKRFVELLAPEGRVVCLEFPTYKPPSTGGPPWALPPKIYMAHLRRPGEELPYGEDDELLEEKLGPPSKNGLVRIAHFQPERTHEIGYNAEGKVTDWISVWAHL
;
A
#
# COMPACT_ATOMS: atom_id res chain seq x y z
N MET A 1 1.84 -11.65 -27.24
CA MET A 1 0.89 -12.27 -26.31
C MET A 1 1.59 -12.39 -24.98
N PRO A 2 1.03 -11.91 -23.86
CA PRO A 2 1.64 -12.17 -22.57
C PRO A 2 1.79 -13.69 -22.40
N PRO A 3 2.90 -14.18 -21.83
CA PRO A 3 3.05 -15.61 -21.58
C PRO A 3 1.86 -16.09 -20.73
N PRO A 4 1.36 -17.32 -20.95
CA PRO A 4 0.30 -17.87 -20.11
C PRO A 4 0.76 -17.80 -18.66
N ASP A 5 -0.06 -17.18 -17.80
CA ASP A 5 0.15 -17.04 -16.36
C ASP A 5 0.09 -18.43 -15.71
N GLN A 6 1.16 -19.21 -15.86
CA GLN A 6 1.28 -20.51 -15.22
C GLN A 6 1.57 -20.28 -13.73
N PRO A 7 0.78 -20.84 -12.81
CA PRO A 7 1.01 -20.67 -11.40
C PRO A 7 2.37 -21.24 -11.03
N THR A 8 3.26 -20.40 -10.51
CA THR A 8 4.49 -20.86 -9.85
C THR A 8 4.14 -21.78 -8.67
N ASP A 9 5.04 -22.70 -8.30
CA ASP A 9 4.84 -23.57 -7.12
C ASP A 9 4.48 -22.78 -5.86
N ALA A 10 5.05 -21.58 -5.74
CA ALA A 10 4.76 -20.66 -4.65
C ALA A 10 3.29 -20.18 -4.67
N ARG A 11 2.75 -19.84 -5.84
CA ARG A 11 1.36 -19.41 -5.99
C ARG A 11 0.38 -20.56 -5.78
N ALA A 12 0.69 -21.76 -6.28
CA ALA A 12 -0.12 -22.94 -6.02
C ALA A 12 -0.23 -23.23 -4.51
N ARG A 13 0.88 -23.10 -3.78
CA ARG A 13 0.90 -23.21 -2.32
C ARG A 13 0.05 -22.13 -1.64
N LEU A 14 0.11 -20.88 -2.08
CA LEU A 14 -0.73 -19.79 -1.55
C LEU A 14 -2.21 -20.08 -1.77
N LEU A 15 -2.62 -20.43 -2.99
CA LEU A 15 -4.01 -20.78 -3.31
C LEU A 15 -4.53 -21.91 -2.42
N SER A 16 -3.73 -22.97 -2.25
CA SER A 16 -4.09 -24.08 -1.37
C SER A 16 -4.21 -23.65 0.09
N HIS A 17 -3.28 -22.82 0.58
CA HIS A 17 -3.25 -22.37 1.97
C HIS A 17 -4.45 -21.51 2.35
N PHE A 18 -4.88 -20.63 1.44
CA PHE A 18 -6.02 -19.73 1.65
C PHE A 18 -7.38 -20.32 1.26
N SER A 19 -7.43 -21.48 0.59
CA SER A 19 -8.67 -22.11 0.10
C SER A 19 -9.78 -22.27 1.14
N ASN A 20 -9.43 -22.46 2.42
CA ASN A 20 -10.38 -22.65 3.53
C ASN A 20 -10.52 -21.42 4.45
N ALA A 21 -9.81 -20.32 4.15
CA ALA A 21 -9.88 -19.10 4.93
C ALA A 21 -11.12 -18.30 4.53
N ARG A 22 -12.07 -18.13 5.45
CA ARG A 22 -13.25 -17.29 5.25
C ARG A 22 -13.22 -16.10 6.21
N GLY A 23 -13.19 -14.90 5.65
CA GLY A 23 -13.24 -13.64 6.40
C GLY A 23 -11.89 -13.15 6.94
N PRO A 24 -11.85 -11.89 7.44
CA PRO A 24 -10.63 -11.16 7.78
C PRO A 24 -9.77 -11.84 8.84
N THR A 25 -10.38 -12.29 9.95
CA THR A 25 -9.66 -12.87 11.08
C THR A 25 -8.95 -14.18 10.72
N LYS A 26 -9.63 -15.03 9.93
CA LYS A 26 -9.04 -16.30 9.47
C LYS A 26 -7.96 -16.06 8.41
N HIS A 27 -8.11 -15.04 7.57
CA HIS A 27 -7.06 -14.61 6.64
C HIS A 27 -5.81 -14.12 7.39
N GLY A 28 -5.97 -13.29 8.42
CA GLY A 28 -4.86 -12.78 9.24
C GLY A 28 -4.01 -13.89 9.86
N ALA A 29 -4.67 -14.88 10.51
CA ALA A 29 -3.99 -16.03 11.09
C ALA A 29 -3.22 -16.84 10.02
N LYS A 30 -3.78 -16.97 8.82
CA LYS A 30 -3.13 -17.68 7.71
C LYS A 30 -1.87 -16.97 7.21
N TRP A 31 -1.85 -15.64 7.22
CA TRP A 31 -0.62 -14.88 6.93
C TRP A 31 0.44 -15.12 7.99
N ASP A 32 0.08 -15.11 9.28
CA ASP A 32 1.03 -15.39 10.38
C ASP A 32 1.63 -16.81 10.30
N GLU A 33 0.83 -17.80 9.90
CA GLU A 33 1.31 -19.17 9.64
C GLU A 33 2.42 -19.21 8.57
N LEU A 34 2.33 -18.40 7.51
CA LEU A 34 3.34 -18.36 6.46
C LEU A 34 4.63 -17.68 6.93
N TRP A 35 4.50 -16.63 7.76
CA TRP A 35 5.63 -16.00 8.44
C TRP A 35 6.35 -16.98 9.37
N ALA A 36 5.60 -17.73 10.18
CA ALA A 36 6.17 -18.76 11.06
C ALA A 36 6.90 -19.87 10.28
N GLN A 37 6.45 -20.17 9.07
CA GLN A 37 7.08 -21.16 8.18
C GLN A 37 8.24 -20.57 7.35
N ASN A 38 8.53 -19.28 7.49
CA ASN A 38 9.50 -18.54 6.67
C ASN A 38 9.24 -18.69 5.15
N PHE A 39 7.97 -18.83 4.76
CA PHE A 39 7.57 -18.91 3.36
C PHE A 39 7.08 -17.54 2.90
N LEU A 40 7.98 -16.76 2.32
CA LEU A 40 7.78 -15.34 2.02
C LEU A 40 8.04 -15.00 0.54
N PRO A 41 7.33 -15.61 -0.43
CA PRO A 41 7.57 -15.37 -1.86
C PRO A 41 7.31 -13.92 -2.32
N TRP A 42 6.57 -13.14 -1.52
CA TRP A 42 6.32 -11.72 -1.76
C TRP A 42 7.46 -10.82 -1.29
N ASP A 43 8.28 -11.26 -0.32
CA ASP A 43 9.38 -10.48 0.22
C ASP A 43 10.51 -10.35 -0.79
N LYS A 44 10.92 -9.12 -1.11
CA LYS A 44 11.96 -8.83 -2.12
C LYS A 44 13.31 -8.44 -1.51
N GLY A 45 13.36 -8.19 -0.20
CA GLY A 45 14.58 -7.93 0.53
C GLY A 45 15.09 -6.48 0.51
N PHE A 46 14.41 -5.59 -0.22
CA PHE A 46 14.75 -4.18 -0.40
C PHE A 46 13.48 -3.36 -0.68
N PRO A 47 13.50 -2.01 -0.53
CA PRO A 47 12.32 -1.19 -0.74
C PRO A 47 11.96 -1.10 -2.23
N SER A 48 10.70 -0.78 -2.53
CA SER A 48 10.25 -0.70 -3.92
C SER A 48 11.07 0.34 -4.71
N PRO A 49 11.76 -0.04 -5.82
CA PRO A 49 12.48 0.92 -6.65
C PRO A 49 11.58 2.04 -7.16
N ALA A 50 10.32 1.70 -7.46
CA ALA A 50 9.31 2.64 -7.90
C ALA A 50 9.01 3.70 -6.82
N LEU A 51 8.99 3.31 -5.54
CA LEU A 51 8.81 4.24 -4.43
C LEU A 51 10.07 5.09 -4.19
N VAL A 52 11.26 4.49 -4.26
CA VAL A 52 12.54 5.20 -4.14
C VAL A 52 12.60 6.35 -5.15
N ASP A 53 12.29 6.05 -6.42
CA ASP A 53 12.34 7.06 -7.48
C ASP A 53 11.24 8.11 -7.30
N PHE A 54 10.04 7.70 -6.90
CA PHE A 54 8.93 8.60 -6.66
C PHE A 54 9.21 9.60 -5.53
N LEU A 55 9.88 9.17 -4.45
CA LEU A 55 10.23 10.04 -3.32
C LEU A 55 11.49 10.88 -3.60
N SER A 56 12.41 10.40 -4.43
CA SER A 56 13.71 11.05 -4.69
C SER A 56 13.71 12.03 -5.87
N SER A 57 12.78 11.88 -6.81
CA SER A 57 12.79 12.63 -8.07
C SER A 57 11.65 13.65 -8.16
N PRO A 58 11.94 14.97 -8.26
CA PRO A 58 10.97 15.98 -8.70
C PRO A 58 10.57 15.84 -10.18
N THR A 59 11.18 14.90 -10.90
CA THR A 59 11.16 14.84 -12.36
C THR A 59 10.68 13.48 -12.83
N LEU A 60 9.41 13.39 -13.23
CA LEU A 60 8.96 12.35 -14.15
C LEU A 60 7.63 12.79 -14.79
N SER A 61 7.74 13.37 -15.98
CA SER A 61 6.80 13.27 -17.12
C SER A 61 5.30 13.56 -16.91
N SER A 62 4.90 14.07 -15.75
CA SER A 62 3.55 14.55 -15.47
C SER A 62 3.54 16.09 -15.60
N PRO A 63 2.55 16.70 -16.28
CA PRO A 63 2.40 18.15 -16.36
C PRO A 63 2.01 18.82 -15.02
N LEU A 64 2.01 18.07 -13.91
CA LEU A 64 1.72 18.56 -12.57
C LEU A 64 3.02 18.63 -11.76
N ASP A 65 3.24 19.75 -11.08
CA ASP A 65 4.39 19.94 -10.20
C ASP A 65 4.44 18.81 -9.16
N HIS A 66 5.53 18.05 -9.13
CA HIS A 66 5.76 16.92 -8.21
C HIS A 66 5.52 17.29 -6.74
N ALA A 67 5.79 18.54 -6.37
CA ALA A 67 5.49 19.14 -5.07
C ALA A 67 4.00 19.08 -4.66
N THR A 68 3.09 18.91 -5.62
CA THR A 68 1.64 18.78 -5.35
C THR A 68 1.20 17.32 -5.10
N LEU A 69 2.05 16.36 -5.48
CA LEU A 69 1.77 14.92 -5.39
C LEU A 69 2.09 14.33 -4.03
N LEU A 70 3.03 14.94 -3.30
CA LEU A 70 3.34 14.60 -1.91
C LEU A 70 2.79 15.68 -0.98
N PRO A 71 2.35 15.32 0.23
CA PRO A 71 1.94 16.30 1.22
C PRO A 71 3.14 17.17 1.62
N SER A 72 2.90 18.46 1.82
CA SER A 72 3.90 19.42 2.29
C SER A 72 3.55 19.85 3.71
N SER A 73 4.55 20.09 4.55
CA SER A 73 4.32 20.55 5.92
C SER A 73 3.55 21.88 5.92
N ARG A 74 2.41 21.91 6.63
CA ARG A 74 1.48 23.06 6.69
C ARG A 74 2.09 24.26 7.42
N ASP A 75 3.05 24.01 8.31
CA ASP A 75 3.62 25.01 9.18
C ASP A 75 5.06 25.31 8.78
N GLY A 76 5.30 26.49 8.21
CA GLY A 76 6.64 27.09 8.12
C GLY A 76 7.35 27.29 9.46
N ASN A 77 6.76 26.81 10.56
CA ASN A 77 7.31 26.76 11.92
C ASN A 77 7.91 25.39 12.32
N GLY A 78 7.81 24.35 11.48
CA GLY A 78 8.55 23.09 11.66
C GLY A 78 8.23 22.29 12.92
N LYS A 79 6.99 22.37 13.47
CA LYS A 79 6.67 21.80 14.78
C LYS A 79 6.30 20.31 14.79
N SER A 80 5.79 19.73 13.71
CA SER A 80 5.54 18.28 13.61
C SER A 80 5.91 17.75 12.23
N LYS A 81 6.48 16.55 12.19
CA LYS A 81 6.76 15.83 10.95
C LYS A 81 5.46 15.22 10.43
N LEU A 82 5.32 15.13 9.10
CA LEU A 82 4.16 14.50 8.48
C LEU A 82 4.12 13.00 8.81
N LYS A 83 2.93 12.45 9.01
CA LYS A 83 2.74 11.03 9.33
C LYS A 83 2.50 10.20 8.08
N ALA A 84 3.24 9.11 7.96
CA ALA A 84 3.08 8.15 6.87
C ALA A 84 2.66 6.77 7.38
N LEU A 85 1.69 6.11 6.75
CA LEU A 85 1.25 4.75 7.08
C LEU A 85 1.55 3.79 5.93
N VAL A 86 2.12 2.63 6.25
CA VAL A 86 2.23 1.47 5.35
C VAL A 86 1.42 0.32 5.94
N PRO A 87 0.19 0.07 5.44
CA PRO A 87 -0.61 -1.08 5.88
C PRO A 87 -0.08 -2.38 5.26
N GLY A 88 -0.01 -3.44 6.07
CA GLY A 88 0.57 -4.71 5.65
C GLY A 88 2.07 -4.59 5.34
N CYS A 89 2.83 -3.97 6.25
CA CYS A 89 4.21 -3.57 5.96
C CYS A 89 5.19 -4.75 5.82
N GLY A 90 4.84 -5.97 6.27
CA GLY A 90 5.76 -7.11 6.25
C GLY A 90 7.05 -6.82 7.01
N LYS A 91 8.21 -6.96 6.34
CA LYS A 91 9.53 -6.58 6.92
C LYS A 91 9.79 -5.08 6.94
N GLY A 92 8.91 -4.26 6.36
CA GLY A 92 8.91 -2.82 6.56
C GLY A 92 9.98 -2.04 5.81
N TYR A 93 10.53 -2.57 4.70
CA TYR A 93 11.52 -1.84 3.89
C TYR A 93 11.03 -0.46 3.44
N ASP A 94 9.77 -0.34 3.03
CA ASP A 94 9.19 0.93 2.59
C ASP A 94 8.91 1.89 3.76
N VAL A 95 8.69 1.37 4.98
CA VAL A 95 8.54 2.19 6.20
C VAL A 95 9.86 2.88 6.53
N LEU A 96 10.98 2.15 6.43
CA LEU A 96 12.32 2.71 6.63
C LEU A 96 12.64 3.78 5.58
N LEU A 97 12.21 3.58 4.34
CA LEU A 97 12.36 4.55 3.26
C LEU A 97 11.58 5.83 3.57
N LEU A 98 10.30 5.73 3.94
CA LEU A 98 9.49 6.89 4.31
C LEU A 98 10.11 7.66 5.50
N ALA A 99 10.64 6.97 6.50
CA ALA A 99 11.34 7.61 7.60
C ALA A 99 12.63 8.33 7.14
N ALA A 100 13.38 7.77 6.17
CA ALA A 100 14.53 8.43 5.57
C ALA A 100 14.16 9.73 4.83
N HIS A 101 12.94 9.81 4.30
CA HIS A 101 12.39 11.01 3.67
C HIS A 101 11.74 11.99 4.67
N GLY A 102 11.93 11.78 5.97
CA GLY A 102 11.52 12.72 7.02
C GLY A 102 10.09 12.56 7.54
N TYR A 103 9.38 11.52 7.14
CA TYR A 103 8.05 11.21 7.67
C TYR A 103 8.15 10.44 9.00
N ASP A 104 7.26 10.75 9.94
CA ASP A 104 6.97 9.82 11.03
C ASP A 104 6.21 8.62 10.47
N ALA A 105 6.94 7.54 10.23
CA ALA A 105 6.48 6.38 9.48
C ALA A 105 5.95 5.28 10.42
N TYR A 106 4.77 4.79 10.11
CA TYR A 106 4.06 3.76 10.84
C TYR A 106 3.92 2.52 9.95
N GLY A 107 4.50 1.40 10.39
CA GLY A 107 4.30 0.09 9.76
C GLY A 107 3.23 -0.67 10.50
N LEU A 108 2.08 -0.92 9.85
CA LEU A 108 0.99 -1.70 10.42
C LEU A 108 1.02 -3.12 9.87
N GLU A 109 1.01 -4.11 10.76
CA GLU A 109 1.03 -5.53 10.38
C GLU A 109 0.26 -6.38 11.38
N ILE A 110 -0.43 -7.41 10.90
CA ILE A 110 -1.22 -8.32 11.75
C ILE A 110 -0.34 -9.43 12.35
N SER A 111 0.73 -9.82 11.65
CA SER A 111 1.66 -10.86 12.11
C SER A 111 2.72 -10.28 13.05
N GLU A 112 2.75 -10.77 14.30
CA GLU A 112 3.85 -10.43 15.22
C GLU A 112 5.20 -10.97 14.74
N ASN A 113 5.21 -12.10 14.03
CA ASN A 113 6.43 -12.66 13.46
C ASN A 113 7.01 -11.73 12.40
N ALA A 114 6.16 -11.17 11.54
CA ALA A 114 6.57 -10.17 10.56
C ALA A 114 7.18 -8.92 11.22
N LEU A 115 6.56 -8.41 12.29
CA LEU A 115 7.09 -7.26 13.02
C LEU A 115 8.41 -7.53 13.74
N ARG A 116 8.63 -8.77 14.22
CA ARG A 116 9.95 -9.17 14.77
C ARG A 116 11.02 -9.12 13.69
N GLU A 117 10.73 -9.60 12.49
CA GLU A 117 11.63 -9.52 11.35
C GLU A 117 11.81 -8.07 10.87
N ALA A 118 10.76 -7.24 10.89
CA ALA A 118 10.84 -5.82 10.54
C ALA A 118 11.81 -5.05 11.45
N LYS A 119 11.70 -5.27 12.77
CA LYS A 119 12.64 -4.70 13.75
C LYS A 119 14.08 -5.20 13.56
N LYS A 120 14.26 -6.43 13.07
CA LYS A 120 15.59 -6.96 12.75
C LYS A 120 16.16 -6.29 11.50
N VAL A 121 15.36 -6.18 10.44
CA VAL A 121 15.70 -5.46 9.21
C VAL A 121 16.04 -4.00 9.48
N GLU A 122 15.28 -3.31 10.33
CA GLU A 122 15.58 -1.94 10.76
C GLU A 122 17.00 -1.82 11.33
N ARG A 123 17.40 -2.73 12.24
CA ARG A 123 18.74 -2.73 12.84
C ARG A 123 19.85 -3.09 11.85
N GLU A 124 19.60 -4.05 10.98
CA GLU A 124 20.61 -4.60 10.06
C GLU A 124 20.81 -3.75 8.81
N LYS A 125 19.72 -3.16 8.30
CA LYS A 125 19.68 -2.49 6.98
C LYS A 125 19.35 -1.01 7.05
N GLY A 126 18.87 -0.48 8.18
CA GLY A 126 18.48 0.93 8.29
C GLY A 126 19.60 1.95 8.01
N GLY A 127 20.87 1.49 8.02
CA GLY A 127 22.04 2.28 7.64
C GLY A 127 22.52 2.11 6.19
N GLU A 128 21.81 1.32 5.36
CA GLU A 128 22.15 1.18 3.93
C GLU A 128 21.93 2.51 3.18
N GLU A 129 22.65 2.70 2.08
CA GLU A 129 22.64 3.94 1.27
C GLU A 129 21.24 4.32 0.77
N VAL A 130 20.41 3.33 0.44
CA VAL A 130 19.02 3.55 0.00
C VAL A 130 18.14 4.23 1.07
N TYR A 131 18.56 4.17 2.33
CA TYR A 131 17.88 4.81 3.46
C TYR A 131 18.60 6.07 3.94
N ALA A 132 19.59 6.58 3.21
CA ALA A 132 20.24 7.83 3.56
C ALA A 132 19.26 9.01 3.45
N THR A 133 19.30 9.91 4.43
CA THR A 133 18.53 11.16 4.39
C THR A 133 19.17 12.14 3.40
N THR A 134 18.35 12.91 2.70
CA THR A 134 18.84 14.04 1.88
C THR A 134 19.30 15.21 2.75
N GLU A 135 20.17 16.05 2.21
CA GLU A 135 20.68 17.23 2.93
C GLU A 135 19.53 18.15 3.34
N GLY A 136 19.48 18.52 4.62
CA GLY A 136 18.41 19.36 5.18
C GLY A 136 17.15 18.60 5.62
N VAL A 137 17.07 17.28 5.41
CA VAL A 137 15.96 16.45 5.91
C VAL A 137 16.39 15.68 7.15
N GLU A 138 15.67 15.88 8.24
CA GLU A 138 15.84 15.09 9.46
C GLU A 138 15.06 13.78 9.34
N ARG A 139 15.71 12.64 9.60
CA ARG A 139 15.05 11.33 9.62
C ARG A 139 13.83 11.34 10.55
N GLY A 140 12.70 10.85 10.08
CA GLY A 140 11.50 10.69 10.90
C GLY A 140 11.55 9.45 11.80
N THR A 141 10.57 9.32 12.69
CA THR A 141 10.48 8.18 13.61
C THR A 141 9.85 6.96 12.92
N VAL A 142 10.33 5.76 13.25
CA VAL A 142 9.74 4.50 12.79
C VAL A 142 8.96 3.89 13.94
N THR A 143 7.67 3.62 13.72
CA THR A 143 6.79 2.98 14.71
C THR A 143 6.16 1.72 14.12
N TRP A 144 6.44 0.59 14.75
CA TRP A 144 5.87 -0.71 14.36
C TRP A 144 4.61 -0.99 15.18
N VAL A 145 3.47 -1.11 14.49
CA VAL A 145 2.17 -1.29 15.13
C VAL A 145 1.60 -2.66 14.77
N ALA A 146 1.32 -3.48 15.78
CA ALA A 146 0.64 -4.75 15.61
C ALA A 146 -0.86 -4.52 15.64
N GLY A 147 -1.57 -4.83 14.56
CA GLY A 147 -3.00 -4.55 14.52
C GLY A 147 -3.70 -4.93 13.22
N ASN A 148 -5.02 -4.87 13.30
CA ASN A 148 -5.89 -5.05 12.15
C ASN A 148 -6.21 -3.68 11.53
N PHE A 149 -5.89 -3.49 10.25
CA PHE A 149 -6.19 -2.26 9.50
C PHE A 149 -7.68 -1.89 9.49
N PHE A 150 -8.57 -2.90 9.57
CA PHE A 150 -10.02 -2.71 9.62
C PHE A 150 -10.55 -2.38 11.02
N SER A 151 -9.68 -2.27 12.03
CA SER A 151 -10.01 -1.90 13.41
C SER A 151 -9.36 -0.58 13.78
N ASP A 152 -9.93 0.14 14.74
CA ASP A 152 -9.35 1.37 15.30
C ASP A 152 -8.41 1.09 16.48
N GLU A 153 -8.29 -0.18 16.90
CA GLU A 153 -7.44 -0.56 18.05
C GLU A 153 -5.98 -0.13 17.89
N PHE A 154 -5.46 -0.10 16.65
CA PHE A 154 -4.07 0.27 16.38
C PHE A 154 -3.84 1.78 16.48
N LEU A 155 -4.90 2.60 16.38
CA LEU A 155 -4.81 4.06 16.46
C LEU A 155 -4.38 4.56 17.84
N LYS A 156 -4.53 3.73 18.89
CA LYS A 156 -4.05 4.05 20.24
C LYS A 156 -2.52 4.16 20.31
N ASP A 157 -1.82 3.47 19.40
CA ASP A 157 -0.36 3.41 19.34
C ASP A 157 0.21 4.46 18.35
N VAL A 158 -0.67 5.23 17.71
CA VAL A 158 -0.30 6.35 16.83
C VAL A 158 -0.20 7.63 17.68
N LYS A 159 0.87 8.39 17.51
CA LYS A 159 1.08 9.63 18.27
C LYS A 159 -0.04 10.64 17.98
N ASP A 160 -0.48 11.29 19.05
CA ASP A 160 -1.42 12.40 18.99
C ASP A 160 -0.61 13.70 18.95
N ASP A 161 -0.68 14.41 17.83
CA ASP A 161 0.12 15.62 17.59
C ASP A 161 -0.58 16.89 18.12
N GLY A 162 -1.68 16.74 18.86
CA GLY A 162 -2.34 17.86 19.55
C GLY A 162 -3.39 18.59 18.73
N ASP A 163 -3.76 18.07 17.55
CA ASP A 163 -4.81 18.61 16.66
C ASP A 163 -6.25 18.33 17.17
N GLY A 164 -6.40 17.96 18.44
CA GLY A 164 -7.68 17.59 19.06
C GLY A 164 -8.17 16.19 18.64
N GLU A 165 -9.38 15.81 19.07
CA GLU A 165 -9.97 14.49 18.76
C GLU A 165 -10.12 14.23 17.25
N GLU A 166 -10.14 15.28 16.40
CA GLU A 166 -10.32 15.18 14.94
C GLU A 166 -9.04 14.77 14.17
N GLY A 167 -7.85 15.09 14.70
CA GLY A 167 -6.55 14.75 14.08
C GLY A 167 -5.96 13.42 14.58
N ARG A 168 -6.58 12.80 15.59
CA ARG A 168 -6.10 11.56 16.19
C ARG A 168 -6.21 10.42 15.19
N GLY A 169 -5.08 9.79 14.88
CA GLY A 169 -5.04 8.63 13.97
C GLY A 169 -5.18 8.95 12.48
N LYS A 170 -5.00 10.22 12.08
CA LYS A 170 -4.94 10.63 10.67
C LYS A 170 -3.51 10.57 10.14
N PHE A 171 -3.35 10.28 8.86
CA PHE A 171 -2.06 10.19 8.17
C PHE A 171 -2.02 11.12 6.96
N ASP A 172 -0.91 11.83 6.78
CA ASP A 172 -0.67 12.72 5.64
C ASP A 172 -0.31 11.92 4.38
N LEU A 173 0.32 10.76 4.55
CA LEU A 173 0.66 9.86 3.46
C LEU A 173 0.26 8.43 3.82
N ILE A 174 -0.47 7.76 2.94
CA ILE A 174 -0.70 6.31 3.07
C ILE A 174 -0.11 5.65 1.83
N TYR A 175 0.90 4.82 2.01
CA TYR A 175 1.53 4.07 0.93
C TYR A 175 0.98 2.64 0.92
N ASP A 176 0.11 2.35 -0.05
CA ASP A 176 -0.38 0.99 -0.31
C ASP A 176 0.54 0.32 -1.33
N TYR A 177 1.45 -0.53 -0.84
CA TYR A 177 2.07 -1.50 -1.72
C TYR A 177 1.12 -2.68 -1.94
N THR A 178 0.30 -2.56 -2.97
CA THR A 178 -0.87 -3.43 -3.20
C THR A 178 -0.51 -4.89 -3.47
N SER A 179 0.75 -5.17 -3.84
CA SER A 179 1.32 -6.53 -3.92
C SER A 179 1.26 -7.29 -2.58
N GLN A 180 1.23 -6.57 -1.45
CA GLN A 180 1.19 -7.14 -0.11
C GLN A 180 -0.16 -6.94 0.60
N PHE A 181 -0.88 -5.85 0.30
CA PHE A 181 -2.12 -5.52 1.02
C PHE A 181 -3.39 -5.74 0.18
N LEU A 182 -3.71 -4.89 -0.81
CA LEU A 182 -4.98 -5.05 -1.55
C LEU A 182 -5.08 -6.36 -2.35
N SER A 183 -3.97 -6.84 -2.95
CA SER A 183 -3.97 -8.09 -3.72
C SER A 183 -4.03 -9.33 -2.82
N ALA A 184 -3.73 -9.17 -1.53
CA ALA A 184 -3.90 -10.20 -0.51
C ALA A 184 -5.35 -10.30 0.01
N LEU A 185 -6.16 -9.26 -0.21
CA LEU A 185 -7.53 -9.19 0.28
C LEU A 185 -8.53 -9.81 -0.70
N PRO A 186 -9.51 -10.60 -0.20
CA PRO A 186 -10.60 -11.09 -1.03
C PRO A 186 -11.49 -9.93 -1.52
N PRO A 187 -12.15 -10.05 -2.69
CA PRO A 187 -12.97 -8.98 -3.26
C PRO A 187 -14.01 -8.38 -2.30
N VAL A 188 -14.61 -9.22 -1.44
CA VAL A 188 -15.59 -8.81 -0.42
C VAL A 188 -15.06 -7.80 0.61
N MET A 189 -13.74 -7.73 0.79
CA MET A 189 -13.11 -6.79 1.73
C MET A 189 -12.68 -5.47 1.08
N ARG A 190 -12.74 -5.36 -0.25
CA ARG A 190 -12.33 -4.15 -0.99
C ARG A 190 -13.16 -2.91 -0.65
N PRO A 191 -14.50 -3.00 -0.41
CA PRO A 191 -15.28 -1.85 0.07
C PRO A 191 -14.80 -1.36 1.44
N ALA A 192 -14.55 -2.28 2.38
CA ALA A 192 -14.03 -1.94 3.70
C ALA A 192 -12.62 -1.33 3.59
N TRP A 193 -11.79 -1.83 2.68
CA TRP A 193 -10.46 -1.29 2.40
C TRP A 193 -10.57 0.16 1.96
N SER A 194 -11.36 0.47 0.91
CA SER A 194 -11.46 1.85 0.41
C SER A 194 -12.06 2.81 1.43
N LYS A 195 -13.00 2.34 2.25
CA LYS A 195 -13.54 3.10 3.38
C LYS A 195 -12.45 3.50 4.36
N ARG A 196 -11.58 2.55 4.75
CA ARG A 196 -10.50 2.81 5.71
C ARG A 196 -9.47 3.80 5.19
N PHE A 197 -9.15 3.80 3.89
CA PHE A 197 -8.27 4.83 3.33
C PHE A 197 -8.84 6.23 3.54
N VAL A 198 -10.14 6.42 3.27
CA VAL A 198 -10.81 7.72 3.47
C VAL A 198 -10.93 8.09 4.97
N GLU A 199 -11.15 7.10 5.84
CA GLU A 199 -11.24 7.32 7.29
C GLU A 199 -9.88 7.65 7.93
N LEU A 200 -8.77 7.13 7.41
CA LEU A 200 -7.43 7.31 7.98
C LEU A 200 -6.65 8.47 7.33
N LEU A 201 -7.08 8.94 6.17
CA LEU A 201 -6.41 10.03 5.47
C LEU A 201 -6.71 11.38 6.13
N ALA A 202 -5.66 12.20 6.28
CA ALA A 202 -5.81 13.60 6.66
C ALA A 202 -6.47 14.41 5.53
N PRO A 203 -7.11 15.57 5.79
CA PRO A 203 -7.80 16.36 4.75
C PRO A 203 -6.92 16.73 3.55
N GLU A 204 -5.65 17.03 3.77
CA GLU A 204 -4.66 17.32 2.73
C GLU A 204 -3.74 16.12 2.41
N GLY A 205 -4.09 14.95 2.94
CA GLY A 205 -3.30 13.75 2.79
C GLY A 205 -3.27 13.23 1.35
N ARG A 206 -2.34 12.31 1.11
CA ARG A 206 -2.16 11.60 -0.16
C ARG A 206 -2.16 10.10 0.06
N VAL A 207 -2.85 9.38 -0.81
CA VAL A 207 -2.72 7.92 -0.90
C VAL A 207 -1.90 7.61 -2.14
N VAL A 208 -0.82 6.87 -1.97
CA VAL A 208 0.04 6.42 -3.07
C VAL A 208 -0.12 4.91 -3.17
N CYS A 209 -0.65 4.45 -4.29
CA CYS A 209 -0.84 3.04 -4.59
C CYS A 209 0.17 2.60 -5.64
N LEU A 210 0.98 1.60 -5.32
CA LEU A 210 1.75 0.87 -6.33
C LEU A 210 0.91 -0.30 -6.81
N GLU A 211 0.29 -0.17 -7.98
CA GLU A 211 -0.71 -1.09 -8.53
C GLU A 211 -0.05 -2.34 -9.14
N PHE A 212 -0.28 -3.49 -8.52
CA PHE A 212 0.21 -4.80 -8.96
C PHE A 212 -0.70 -5.94 -8.44
N PRO A 213 -0.92 -7.04 -9.19
CA PRO A 213 -0.57 -7.28 -10.60
C PRO A 213 -1.66 -6.77 -11.56
N THR A 214 -1.25 -6.04 -12.60
CA THR A 214 -2.16 -5.43 -13.60
C THR A 214 -2.35 -6.26 -14.87
N TYR A 215 -1.45 -7.21 -15.14
CA TYR A 215 -1.41 -8.01 -16.37
C TYR A 215 -2.22 -9.32 -16.29
N LYS A 216 -2.66 -9.69 -15.09
CA LYS A 216 -3.25 -10.99 -14.78
C LYS A 216 -4.79 -10.97 -14.93
N PRO A 217 -5.42 -12.01 -15.50
CA PRO A 217 -6.88 -12.08 -15.58
C PRO A 217 -7.52 -12.29 -14.18
N PRO A 218 -8.67 -11.66 -13.86
CA PRO A 218 -9.38 -11.85 -12.60
C PRO A 218 -9.73 -13.32 -12.29
N SER A 219 -10.11 -14.09 -13.32
CA SER A 219 -10.52 -15.50 -13.23
C SER A 219 -9.46 -16.46 -12.68
N THR A 220 -8.21 -16.00 -12.59
CA THR A 220 -7.09 -16.84 -12.12
C THR A 220 -6.92 -16.81 -10.60
N GLY A 221 -7.79 -16.10 -9.88
CA GLY A 221 -7.89 -16.08 -8.41
C GLY A 221 -6.70 -15.43 -7.69
N GLY A 222 -6.75 -15.40 -6.36
CA GLY A 222 -5.68 -14.88 -5.52
C GLY A 222 -5.54 -15.64 -4.19
N PRO A 223 -4.56 -15.27 -3.34
CA PRO A 223 -3.62 -14.16 -3.50
C PRO A 223 -2.37 -14.49 -4.36
N PRO A 224 -1.80 -13.52 -5.12
CA PRO A 224 -2.33 -12.16 -5.33
C PRO A 224 -3.51 -12.15 -6.31
N TRP A 225 -4.59 -11.45 -5.98
CA TRP A 225 -5.72 -11.19 -6.88
C TRP A 225 -5.33 -10.19 -7.98
N ALA A 226 -5.98 -10.24 -9.14
CA ALA A 226 -5.76 -9.25 -10.20
C ALA A 226 -6.26 -7.86 -9.76
N LEU A 227 -5.44 -6.84 -9.97
CA LEU A 227 -5.75 -5.45 -9.62
C LEU A 227 -5.44 -4.50 -10.78
N PRO A 228 -6.22 -4.56 -11.88
CA PRO A 228 -6.10 -3.56 -12.92
C PRO A 228 -6.51 -2.17 -12.39
N PRO A 229 -6.02 -1.07 -13.00
CA PRO A 229 -6.31 0.31 -12.56
C PRO A 229 -7.80 0.63 -12.36
N LYS A 230 -8.68 -0.06 -13.10
CA LYS A 230 -10.14 0.06 -12.95
C LYS A 230 -10.65 -0.26 -11.55
N ILE A 231 -10.02 -1.19 -10.82
CA ILE A 231 -10.44 -1.57 -9.48
C ILE A 231 -10.24 -0.41 -8.49
N TYR A 232 -9.10 0.28 -8.56
CA TYR A 232 -8.82 1.46 -7.73
C TYR A 232 -9.79 2.59 -8.05
N MET A 233 -10.01 2.87 -9.34
CA MET A 233 -11.00 3.85 -9.81
C MET A 233 -12.42 3.56 -9.33
N ALA A 234 -12.78 2.29 -9.19
CA ALA A 234 -14.10 1.91 -8.73
C ALA A 234 -14.25 2.10 -7.22
N HIS A 235 -13.32 1.54 -6.45
CA HIS A 235 -13.39 1.48 -4.98
C HIS A 235 -12.99 2.79 -4.29
N LEU A 236 -11.90 3.45 -4.70
CA LEU A 236 -11.45 4.68 -4.04
C LEU A 236 -12.38 5.87 -4.31
N ARG A 237 -13.08 5.87 -5.45
CA ARG A 237 -14.12 6.87 -5.74
C ARG A 237 -15.47 6.57 -5.06
N ARG A 238 -15.64 5.37 -4.51
CA ARG A 238 -16.86 4.89 -3.86
C ARG A 238 -16.50 4.16 -2.55
N PRO A 239 -15.89 4.88 -1.59
CA PRO A 239 -15.39 4.29 -0.37
C PRO A 239 -16.52 3.60 0.41
N GLY A 240 -16.35 2.31 0.73
CA GLY A 240 -17.33 1.55 1.50
C GLY A 240 -18.52 0.99 0.72
N GLU A 241 -18.65 1.26 -0.59
CA GLU A 241 -19.75 0.73 -1.40
C GLU A 241 -19.46 -0.68 -1.89
N GLU A 242 -20.44 -1.58 -1.75
CA GLU A 242 -20.38 -2.90 -2.35
C GLU A 242 -20.54 -2.78 -3.87
N LEU A 243 -19.50 -3.16 -4.61
CA LEU A 243 -19.48 -3.05 -6.06
C LEU A 243 -19.88 -4.38 -6.73
N PRO A 244 -20.57 -4.34 -7.87
CA PRO A 244 -21.01 -5.53 -8.57
C PRO A 244 -19.82 -6.23 -9.25
N TYR A 245 -19.60 -7.49 -8.87
CA TYR A 245 -18.68 -8.41 -9.52
C TYR A 245 -19.45 -9.51 -10.28
N GLY A 246 -18.94 -9.92 -11.44
CA GLY A 246 -19.46 -11.05 -12.20
C GLY A 246 -18.99 -12.40 -11.64
N GLU A 247 -19.41 -13.49 -12.27
CA GLU A 247 -19.06 -14.86 -11.85
C GLU A 247 -17.55 -15.15 -11.96
N ASP A 248 -16.82 -14.42 -12.81
CA ASP A 248 -15.37 -14.55 -13.02
C ASP A 248 -14.52 -13.61 -12.13
N ASP A 249 -15.11 -13.05 -11.06
CA ASP A 249 -14.51 -12.02 -10.19
C ASP A 249 -14.11 -10.73 -10.95
N GLU A 250 -14.67 -10.52 -12.14
CA GLU A 250 -14.52 -9.30 -12.92
C GLU A 250 -15.49 -8.21 -12.45
N LEU A 251 -14.99 -6.99 -12.29
CA LEU A 251 -15.80 -5.83 -11.93
C LEU A 251 -16.71 -5.42 -13.10
N LEU A 252 -18.01 -5.28 -12.83
CA LEU A 252 -19.03 -4.86 -13.80
C LEU A 252 -19.13 -3.33 -13.84
N GLU A 253 -18.28 -2.70 -14.64
CA GLU A 253 -18.14 -1.24 -14.73
C GLU A 253 -19.42 -0.54 -15.18
N GLU A 254 -20.19 -1.18 -16.07
CA GLU A 254 -21.45 -0.67 -16.60
C GLU A 254 -22.57 -0.57 -15.55
N LYS A 255 -22.41 -1.25 -14.41
CA LYS A 255 -23.37 -1.25 -13.30
C LYS A 255 -22.95 -0.32 -12.17
N LEU A 256 -21.84 0.41 -12.32
CA LEU A 256 -21.36 1.32 -11.27
C LEU A 256 -22.21 2.59 -11.23
N GLY A 257 -22.66 2.94 -10.02
CA GLY A 257 -23.29 4.22 -9.74
C GLY A 257 -22.31 5.41 -9.88
N PRO A 258 -22.81 6.66 -9.72
CA PRO A 258 -21.94 7.83 -9.71
C PRO A 258 -20.92 7.76 -8.57
N PRO A 259 -19.75 8.41 -8.71
CA PRO A 259 -18.78 8.56 -7.62
C PRO A 259 -19.42 9.17 -6.37
N SER A 260 -18.97 8.72 -5.20
CA SER A 260 -19.41 9.27 -3.92
C SER A 260 -18.80 10.66 -3.69
N LYS A 261 -19.52 11.53 -2.96
CA LYS A 261 -19.02 12.87 -2.59
C LYS A 261 -17.76 12.81 -1.71
N ASN A 262 -17.60 11.73 -0.96
CA ASN A 262 -16.46 11.50 -0.07
C ASN A 262 -15.38 10.62 -0.74
N GLY A 263 -15.54 10.31 -2.03
CA GLY A 263 -14.57 9.52 -2.78
C GLY A 263 -13.28 10.28 -3.03
N LEU A 264 -12.17 9.55 -3.09
CA LEU A 264 -10.88 10.13 -3.47
C LEU A 264 -10.83 10.38 -4.98
N VAL A 265 -10.07 11.38 -5.37
CA VAL A 265 -9.78 11.71 -6.76
C VAL A 265 -8.35 11.33 -7.07
N ARG A 266 -8.16 10.67 -8.22
CA ARG A 266 -6.82 10.36 -8.73
C ARG A 266 -6.21 11.63 -9.31
N ILE A 267 -5.14 12.11 -8.69
CA ILE A 267 -4.40 13.31 -9.12
C ILE A 267 -3.21 12.97 -10.01
N ALA A 268 -2.68 11.74 -9.92
CA ALA A 268 -1.64 11.25 -10.82
C ALA A 268 -1.78 9.76 -11.10
N HIS A 269 -1.36 9.34 -12.30
CA HIS A 269 -1.30 7.95 -12.72
C HIS A 269 -0.25 7.79 -13.81
N PHE A 270 0.84 7.09 -13.50
CA PHE A 270 1.98 6.95 -14.42
C PHE A 270 2.69 5.61 -14.19
N GLN A 271 3.46 5.17 -15.19
CA GLN A 271 4.32 4.01 -15.06
C GLN A 271 5.65 4.45 -14.42
N PRO A 272 6.15 3.78 -13.37
CA PRO A 272 7.47 4.05 -12.84
C PRO A 272 8.54 3.60 -13.85
N GLU A 273 9.72 4.21 -13.81
CA GLU A 273 10.85 3.82 -14.68
C GLU A 273 11.36 2.41 -14.35
N ARG A 274 11.31 2.05 -13.07
CA ARG A 274 11.71 0.74 -12.57
C ARG A 274 10.81 0.26 -11.44
N THR A 275 10.71 -1.05 -11.31
CA THR A 275 9.97 -1.74 -10.24
C THR A 275 10.68 -3.05 -9.87
N HIS A 276 10.08 -3.91 -9.08
CA HIS A 276 10.58 -5.26 -8.81
C HIS A 276 10.51 -6.14 -10.07
N GLU A 277 11.37 -7.16 -10.18
CA GLU A 277 11.48 -8.03 -11.36
C GLU A 277 10.13 -8.61 -11.83
N ILE A 278 9.22 -8.94 -10.91
CA ILE A 278 7.89 -9.48 -11.22
C ILE A 278 6.96 -8.48 -11.92
N GLY A 279 7.24 -7.18 -11.80
CA GLY A 279 6.51 -6.11 -12.46
C GLY A 279 6.93 -5.87 -13.91
N TYR A 280 7.89 -6.63 -14.45
CA TYR A 280 8.30 -6.56 -15.85
C TYR A 280 7.63 -7.66 -16.68
N ASN A 281 7.21 -7.31 -17.90
CA ASN A 281 6.76 -8.30 -18.88
C ASN A 281 7.95 -9.02 -19.55
N ALA A 282 7.65 -10.00 -20.41
CA ALA A 282 8.66 -10.78 -21.14
C ALA A 282 9.56 -9.91 -22.05
N GLU A 283 9.08 -8.73 -22.45
CA GLU A 283 9.80 -7.75 -23.26
C GLU A 283 10.62 -6.75 -22.42
N GLY A 284 10.66 -6.91 -21.09
CA GLY A 284 11.41 -6.02 -20.19
C GLY A 284 10.75 -4.66 -19.96
N LYS A 285 9.45 -4.52 -20.25
CA LYS A 285 8.66 -3.31 -19.99
C LYS A 285 7.95 -3.41 -18.64
N VAL A 286 7.98 -2.30 -17.89
CA VAL A 286 7.23 -2.15 -16.63
C VAL A 286 5.72 -2.25 -16.87
N THR A 287 5.07 -3.09 -16.07
CA THR A 287 3.62 -3.31 -16.06
C THR A 287 2.92 -2.67 -14.86
N ASP A 288 3.69 -2.36 -13.81
CA ASP A 288 3.22 -1.68 -12.61
C ASP A 288 2.84 -0.23 -12.92
N TRP A 289 1.94 0.31 -12.09
CA TRP A 289 1.52 1.71 -12.16
C TRP A 289 1.61 2.32 -10.77
N ILE A 290 1.95 3.60 -10.70
CA ILE A 290 1.76 4.41 -9.50
C ILE A 290 0.52 5.25 -9.72
N SER A 291 -0.42 5.19 -8.77
CA SER A 291 -1.50 6.17 -8.67
C SER A 291 -1.42 6.95 -7.37
N VAL A 292 -1.69 8.25 -7.48
CA VAL A 292 -1.77 9.16 -6.35
C VAL A 292 -3.19 9.67 -6.22
N TRP A 293 -3.74 9.63 -5.02
CA TRP A 293 -5.12 10.00 -4.71
C TRP A 293 -5.16 11.02 -3.59
N ALA A 294 -6.15 11.91 -3.66
CA ALA A 294 -6.39 12.95 -2.66
C ALA A 294 -7.91 13.09 -2.40
N HIS A 295 -8.28 13.77 -1.31
CA HIS A 295 -9.65 14.23 -1.12
C HIS A 295 -10.05 15.25 -2.19
N LEU A 296 -11.36 15.37 -2.42
CA LEU A 296 -11.99 16.38 -3.28
C LEU A 296 -11.88 17.79 -2.70
#